data_AF-A0A5S9M124-F1
#
_entry.id   AF-A0A5S9M124-F1
#
_cell.length_a   1.000
_cell.length_b   1.000
_cell.length_c   1.000
_cell.angle_alpha   90.00
_cell.angle_beta   90.00
_cell.angle_gamma   90.00
#
_symmetry.space_group_name_H-M   'P 1'
#
loop_
_entity.id
_entity.type
_entity.pdbx_description
1 polymer ?
#
loop_
_entity_poly.entity_id
_entity_poly.type
_entity_poly.pdbx_seq_one_letter_code
_entity_poly.pdbx_strand_id
1 'polypeptide(L)'
;MTTDAGKRYVITYGGKKSFTLIQEKARVAEASTPVTMNGEPVDLGMTVGVLTDQSLSWTSDGVDYLISSSDLSKEELFLMVAKSVEGQSAK
;
A
#
# COMPACT_ATOMS: atom_id res chain seq x y z
N MET A 1 -5.68 -20.79 0.40
CA MET A 1 -6.31 -20.04 -0.69
C MET A 1 -5.21 -19.63 -1.66
N THR A 2 -5.21 -20.23 -2.84
CA THR A 2 -4.14 -20.04 -3.84
C THR A 2 -4.61 -18.93 -4.78
N THR A 3 -4.07 -17.73 -4.63
CA THR A 3 -4.21 -16.70 -5.68
C THR A 3 -3.03 -16.86 -6.63
N ASP A 4 -3.36 -17.09 -7.90
CA ASP A 4 -2.51 -17.36 -9.07
C ASP A 4 -1.51 -16.22 -9.44
N ALA A 5 -1.12 -15.36 -8.49
CA ALA A 5 -0.54 -14.03 -8.77
C ALA A 5 0.87 -13.77 -8.21
N GLY A 6 1.41 -14.68 -7.41
CA GLY A 6 2.67 -14.47 -6.69
C GLY A 6 2.49 -14.37 -5.18
N LYS A 7 3.59 -14.12 -4.48
CA LYS A 7 3.62 -14.09 -3.01
C LYS A 7 2.93 -12.82 -2.51
N ARG A 8 1.85 -12.99 -1.73
CA ARG A 8 1.18 -11.93 -0.98
C ARG A 8 1.53 -12.04 0.50
N TYR A 9 2.02 -10.95 1.06
CA TYR A 9 2.28 -10.83 2.49
C TYR A 9 1.21 -9.91 3.09
N VAL A 10 0.48 -10.43 4.07
CA VAL A 10 -0.51 -9.67 4.84
C VAL A 10 0.00 -9.57 6.26
N ILE A 11 0.24 -8.35 6.71
CA ILE A 11 0.80 -8.06 8.03
C ILE A 11 -0.21 -7.17 8.75
N THR A 12 -0.81 -7.71 9.80
CA THR A 12 -1.73 -6.96 10.66
C THR A 12 -0.99 -6.52 11.91
N TYR A 13 -0.93 -5.22 12.13
CA TYR A 13 -0.34 -4.62 13.31
C TYR A 13 -1.47 -4.30 14.30
N GLY A 14 -1.39 -4.91 15.48
CA GLY A 14 -2.30 -4.63 16.61
C GLY A 14 -1.76 -3.56 17.54
N GLY A 15 -2.61 -3.03 18.42
CA GLY A 15 -2.25 -2.01 19.40
C GLY A 15 -3.41 -1.04 19.67
N LYS A 16 -3.09 0.19 20.09
CA LYS A 16 -4.10 1.25 20.27
C LYS A 16 -4.81 1.63 18.97
N LYS A 17 -4.12 1.51 17.84
CA LYS A 17 -4.66 1.71 16.50
C LYS A 17 -4.23 0.53 15.65
N SER A 18 -5.21 -0.14 15.04
CA SER A 18 -4.96 -1.35 14.25
C SER A 18 -4.86 -0.99 12.78
N PHE A 19 -3.91 -1.59 12.06
CA PHE A 19 -3.83 -1.43 10.61
C PHE A 19 -3.28 -2.69 9.96
N THR A 20 -3.64 -2.89 8.70
CA THR A 20 -3.15 -3.99 7.89
C THR A 20 -2.34 -3.44 6.73
N LEU A 21 -1.12 -3.95 6.58
CA LEU A 21 -0.26 -3.74 5.44
C LEU A 21 -0.30 -4.99 4.56
N ILE A 22 -0.66 -4.80 3.30
CA ILE A 22 -0.63 -5.84 2.27
C ILE A 22 0.49 -5.48 1.30
N GLN A 23 1.33 -6.45 0.99
CA GLN A 23 2.36 -6.38 -0.04
C GLN A 23 2.12 -7.51 -1.02
N GLU A 24 1.93 -7.18 -2.29
CA GLU A 24 1.73 -8.15 -3.34
C GLU A 24 2.70 -7.87 -4.47
N LYS A 25 3.29 -8.92 -5.07
CA LYS A 25 4.09 -8.74 -6.27
C LYS A 25 3.18 -8.17 -7.35
N ALA A 26 3.50 -6.98 -7.86
CA ALA A 26 2.71 -6.36 -8.90
C ALA A 26 2.69 -7.30 -10.10
N ARG A 27 1.51 -7.54 -10.65
CA ARG A 27 1.41 -8.27 -11.92
C ARG A 27 2.00 -7.37 -12.99
N VAL A 28 2.72 -7.95 -13.95
CA VAL A 28 3.14 -7.22 -15.15
C VAL A 28 1.87 -6.92 -15.94
N ALA A 29 1.27 -5.77 -15.66
CA ALA A 29 0.25 -5.19 -16.51
C ALA A 29 0.95 -4.61 -17.74
N GLU A 30 0.33 -4.76 -18.92
CA GLU A 30 0.78 -4.01 -20.08
C GLU A 30 0.72 -2.52 -19.72
N ALA A 31 1.80 -1.78 -19.98
CA ALA A 31 1.95 -0.38 -19.53
C ALA A 31 0.87 0.60 -20.05
N SER A 32 -0.07 0.11 -20.87
CA SER A 32 -1.16 0.87 -21.47
C SER A 32 -2.55 0.50 -20.96
N THR A 33 -2.68 -0.35 -19.93
CA THR A 33 -3.99 -0.63 -19.33
C THR A 33 -4.38 0.48 -18.34
N PRO A 34 -5.37 1.34 -18.63
CA PRO A 34 -5.86 2.30 -17.65
C PRO A 34 -6.48 1.54 -16.47
N VAL A 35 -5.97 1.82 -15.27
CA VAL A 35 -6.51 1.30 -14.01
C VAL A 35 -7.40 2.35 -13.39
N THR A 36 -8.69 2.03 -13.24
CA THR A 36 -9.62 2.87 -12.49
C THR A 36 -9.37 2.65 -11.01
N MET A 37 -8.86 3.68 -10.33
CA MET A 37 -8.67 3.65 -8.88
C MET A 37 -9.66 4.59 -8.21
N ASN A 38 -10.31 4.10 -7.15
CA ASN A 38 -11.23 4.89 -6.33
C ASN A 38 -10.44 5.57 -5.22
N GLY A 39 -10.28 6.88 -5.30
CA GLY A 39 -9.60 7.69 -4.29
C GLY A 39 -8.95 8.93 -4.87
N GLU A 40 -8.31 9.70 -4.00
CA GLU A 40 -7.55 10.89 -4.37
C GLU A 40 -6.10 10.50 -4.66
N PRO A 41 -5.54 10.88 -5.82
CA PRO A 41 -4.12 10.69 -6.08
C PRO A 41 -3.31 11.58 -5.14
N VAL A 42 -2.32 10.99 -4.48
CA VAL A 42 -1.45 11.68 -3.52
C VAL A 42 0.02 11.45 -3.86
N ASP A 43 0.82 12.49 -3.74
CA ASP A 43 2.28 12.39 -3.86
C ASP A 43 2.86 11.86 -2.55
N LEU A 44 3.58 10.74 -2.63
CA LEU A 44 4.29 10.12 -1.49
C LEU A 44 5.78 10.49 -1.46
N GLY A 45 6.22 11.42 -2.32
CA GLY A 45 7.60 11.87 -2.47
C GLY A 45 8.48 10.93 -3.30
N MET A 46 8.11 9.66 -3.42
CA MET A 46 8.83 8.64 -4.22
C MET A 46 7.97 8.07 -5.35
N THR A 47 6.67 8.01 -5.15
CA THR A 47 5.69 7.49 -6.10
C THR A 47 4.34 8.15 -5.87
N VAL A 48 3.41 7.95 -6.79
CA VAL A 48 2.02 8.39 -6.63
C VAL A 48 1.23 7.27 -6.00
N GLY A 49 0.57 7.57 -4.88
CA GLY A 49 -0.38 6.68 -4.24
C GLY A 49 -1.82 7.11 -4.49
N VAL A 50 -2.77 6.26 -4.10
CA VAL A 50 -4.19 6.56 -4.04
C VAL A 50 -4.65 6.49 -2.60
N LEU A 51 -5.12 7.63 -2.10
CA LEU A 51 -5.64 7.83 -0.76
C LEU A 51 -7.16 7.77 -0.76
N THR A 52 -7.70 7.09 0.23
CA THR A 52 -9.11 7.10 0.59
C THR A 52 -9.21 7.48 2.06
N ASP A 53 -10.42 7.54 2.61
CA ASP A 53 -10.61 7.89 4.03
C ASP A 53 -10.01 6.87 5.01
N GLN A 54 -9.81 5.62 4.57
CA GLN A 54 -9.41 4.50 5.44
C GLN A 54 -8.29 3.64 4.83
N SER A 55 -7.75 4.03 3.69
CA SER A 55 -6.70 3.25 3.03
C SER A 55 -5.84 4.09 2.12
N LEU A 56 -4.59 3.66 1.98
CA LEU A 56 -3.59 4.24 1.11
C LEU A 56 -2.90 3.12 0.34
N SER A 57 -2.93 3.20 -0.98
CA SER A 57 -2.32 2.21 -1.88
C SER A 57 -1.30 2.86 -2.77
N TRP A 58 -0.20 2.17 -3.06
CA TRP A 58 0.84 2.66 -3.95
C TRP A 58 1.62 1.50 -4.53
N THR A 59 2.30 1.74 -5.65
CA THR A 59 3.19 0.77 -6.29
C THR A 59 4.61 1.31 -6.26
N SER A 60 5.55 0.48 -5.82
CA SER A 60 6.99 0.78 -5.84
C SER A 60 7.78 -0.45 -6.25
N ASP A 61 8.73 -0.29 -7.16
CA ASP A 61 9.65 -1.34 -7.63
C ASP A 61 8.97 -2.66 -8.03
N GLY A 62 7.78 -2.58 -8.63
CA GLY A 62 7.01 -3.76 -9.05
C GLY A 62 6.38 -4.54 -7.88
N VAL A 63 6.15 -3.87 -6.75
CA VAL A 63 5.39 -4.38 -5.61
C VAL A 63 4.25 -3.40 -5.33
N ASP A 64 3.04 -3.95 -5.20
CA ASP A 64 1.85 -3.22 -4.81
C ASP A 64 1.69 -3.26 -3.30
N TYR A 65 1.50 -2.08 -2.71
CA TYR A 65 1.31 -1.88 -1.29
C TYR A 65 -0.08 -1.33 -1.04
N LEU A 66 -0.71 -1.82 0.03
CA LEU A 66 -1.97 -1.31 0.54
C LEU A 66 -1.91 -1.28 2.05
N ILE A 67 -2.08 -0.09 2.62
CA ILE A 67 -2.37 0.09 4.04
C ILE A 67 -3.86 0.35 4.17
N SER A 68 -4.53 -0.41 5.03
CA SER A 68 -5.92 -0.17 5.40
C SER A 68 -6.07 -0.13 6.91
N SER A 69 -6.80 0.88 7.39
CA SER A 69 -7.15 1.04 8.80
C SER A 69 -8.43 1.84 8.94
N SER A 70 -9.25 1.47 9.92
CA SER A 70 -10.40 2.27 10.36
C SER A 70 -10.06 3.22 11.50
N ASP A 71 -8.90 3.07 12.13
CA ASP A 71 -8.49 3.82 13.32
C ASP A 71 -7.48 4.94 13.02
N LEU A 72 -6.81 4.89 11.86
CA LEU A 72 -5.79 5.85 11.46
C LEU A 72 -6.39 7.05 10.74
N SER A 73 -5.88 8.25 11.05
CA SER A 73 -6.13 9.44 10.26
C SER A 73 -5.37 9.40 8.93
N LYS A 74 -5.73 10.27 7.98
CA LYS A 74 -5.01 10.43 6.71
C LYS A 74 -3.51 10.68 6.94
N GLU A 75 -3.17 11.58 7.86
CA GLU A 75 -1.79 11.88 8.25
C GLU A 75 -1.05 10.65 8.80
N GLU A 76 -1.73 9.83 9.62
CA GLU A 76 -1.15 8.61 10.15
C GLU A 76 -0.92 7.56 9.06
N LEU A 77 -1.82 7.45 8.07
CA LEU A 77 -1.61 6.60 6.90
C LEU A 77 -0.32 6.99 6.17
N PHE A 78 -0.05 8.28 5.95
CA PHE A 78 1.21 8.75 5.36
C PHE A 78 2.44 8.37 6.21
N LEU A 79 2.36 8.54 7.54
CA LEU A 79 3.45 8.12 8.44
C LEU A 79 3.72 6.62 8.35
N MET A 80 2.68 5.80 8.15
CA MET A 80 2.82 4.36 7.99
C MET A 80 3.46 3.98 6.65
N VAL A 81 3.23 4.75 5.58
CA VAL A 81 3.94 4.57 4.29
C VAL A 81 5.43 4.80 4.46
N ALA A 82 5.84 5.93 5.04
CA ALA A 82 7.24 6.26 5.25
C ALA A 82 7.97 5.14 6.00
N LYS A 83 7.38 4.66 7.10
CA LYS A 83 7.93 3.53 7.89
C LYS A 83 7.99 2.22 7.11
N SER A 84 7.02 1.96 6.25
CA SER A 84 6.98 0.73 5.43
C SER A 84 8.10 0.71 4.40
N VAL A 85 8.43 1.86 3.82
CA VAL A 85 9.53 2.01 2.86
C VAL A 85 10.90 1.96 3.55
N GLU A 86 11.07 2.66 4.67
CA GLU A 86 12.31 2.58 5.46
C GLU A 86 12.63 1.14 5.92
N GLY A 87 11.60 0.39 6.30
CA GLY A 87 11.74 -1.02 6.69
C GLY A 87 12.23 -1.95 5.56
N GLN A 88 12.08 -1.54 4.29
CA GLN A 88 12.62 -2.28 3.15
C GLN A 88 14.08 -1.93 2.85
N SER A 89 14.46 -0.66 2.99
CA SER A 89 15.85 -0.23 2.78
C SER A 89 16.82 -0.84 3.79
N ALA A 90 16.32 -1.33 4.93
CA ALA A 90 17.12 -1.90 6.00
C ALA A 90 17.43 -3.41 5.85
N LYS A 91 17.11 -4.05 4.72
CA LYS A 91 17.28 -5.51 4.53
C LYS A 91 18.09 -5.90 3.31
#